data_AF-A0A1S4FFX2-F1
#
_entry.id   AF-A0A1S4FFX2-F1
#
_cell.length_a   1.000
_cell.length_b   1.000
_cell.length_c   1.000
_cell.angle_alpha   90.00
_cell.angle_beta   90.00
_cell.angle_gamma   90.00
#
_symmetry.space_group_name_H-M   'P 1'
#
loop_
_entity.id
_entity.type
_entity.pdbx_description
1 polymer ?
#
loop_
_entity_poly.entity_id
_entity_poly.type
_entity_poly.pdbx_seq_one_letter_code
_entity_poly.pdbx_strand_id
1 'polypeptide(L)'
;MANNIVLDTEDKLEYKFYPVSNGVINFKVRAANDAHLALTSGPAESEPMLEVFIGGWKNTKSVIRKNRTKPDVCEVETPDILNPGEFRGFWIKWMDNVITVGMEGAAAAFLSYENPDAYDINYVGVCTGWGASGTWIIEQNEPEPSAPIAAALVSSNAACWIPAANGEIPPNAVVGGSDGEDMYIARAQHEGAIIPGKLLASHGAAYVAWGGAENPKTEYEVLCDGNGTFVPTSGGEIPPNAIPAGESEDGEPLFIGRVAHEGTMTVGKVQQSHGVCYIPYGGQEMAFADYEIYVSQ
;
A
#
# COMPACT_ATOMS: atom_id res chain seq x y z
N MET A 1 6.81 -12.83 13.77
CA MET A 1 7.59 -13.98 13.25
C MET A 1 7.10 -14.08 11.82
N ALA A 2 7.86 -13.59 10.85
CA ALA A 2 7.39 -13.49 9.47
C ALA A 2 6.74 -14.81 8.99
N ASN A 3 5.44 -14.74 8.69
CA ASN A 3 4.68 -15.88 8.18
C ASN A 3 5.07 -16.11 6.71
N ASN A 4 6.16 -16.83 6.50
CA ASN A 4 6.61 -17.17 5.16
C ASN A 4 5.69 -18.25 4.55
N ILE A 5 5.22 -18.01 3.33
CA ILE A 5 4.55 -19.03 2.54
C ILE A 5 5.62 -19.84 1.81
N VAL A 6 5.70 -21.14 2.07
CA VAL A 6 6.56 -22.06 1.32
C VAL A 6 5.69 -22.84 0.34
N LEU A 7 6.10 -22.88 -0.92
CA LEU A 7 5.37 -23.57 -2.00
C LEU A 7 6.33 -24.16 -3.02
N ASP A 8 5.89 -25.24 -3.67
CA ASP A 8 6.57 -25.82 -4.83
C ASP A 8 5.77 -25.58 -6.11
N THR A 9 6.48 -25.38 -7.20
CA THR A 9 5.93 -25.24 -8.56
C THR A 9 6.50 -26.35 -9.45
N GLU A 10 5.60 -27.00 -10.17
CA GLU A 10 5.95 -28.06 -11.11
C GLU A 10 6.41 -27.46 -12.45
N ASP A 11 6.91 -28.32 -13.34
CA ASP A 11 7.23 -27.97 -14.73
C ASP A 11 5.94 -27.77 -15.55
N LYS A 12 5.22 -26.68 -15.25
CA LYS A 12 4.02 -26.23 -15.94
C LYS A 12 3.75 -24.76 -15.68
N LEU A 13 3.23 -24.08 -16.69
CA LEU A 13 2.79 -22.69 -16.59
C LEU A 13 1.41 -22.61 -15.90
N GLU A 14 1.39 -22.79 -14.59
CA GLU A 14 0.20 -22.66 -13.75
C GLU A 14 0.52 -21.80 -12.54
N TYR A 15 0.00 -20.56 -12.54
CA TYR A 15 0.25 -19.60 -11.47
C TYR A 15 -0.52 -19.95 -10.21
N LYS A 16 0.18 -19.87 -9.07
CA LYS A 16 -0.43 -19.85 -7.74
C LYS A 16 -0.47 -18.41 -7.25
N PHE A 17 -1.66 -17.85 -7.09
CA PHE A 17 -1.87 -16.45 -6.72
C PHE A 17 -1.93 -16.25 -5.20
N TYR A 18 -1.35 -15.14 -4.76
CA TYR A 18 -1.31 -14.71 -3.37
C TYR A 18 -1.67 -13.23 -3.28
N PRO A 19 -2.44 -12.79 -2.26
CA PRO A 19 -2.67 -11.38 -2.04
C PRO A 19 -1.36 -10.70 -1.62
N VAL A 20 -1.15 -9.49 -2.12
CA VAL A 20 -0.03 -8.63 -1.76
C VAL A 20 -0.54 -7.24 -1.40
N SER A 21 0.17 -6.59 -0.47
CA SER A 21 -0.08 -5.22 -0.06
C SER A 21 1.24 -4.46 -0.05
N ASN A 22 1.18 -3.13 -0.07
CA ASN A 22 2.32 -2.22 0.19
C ASN A 22 3.35 -2.07 -0.95
N GLY A 23 2.97 -2.30 -2.22
CA GLY A 23 3.81 -1.92 -3.36
C GLY A 23 5.11 -2.73 -3.52
N VAL A 24 5.28 -3.82 -2.75
CA VAL A 24 6.47 -4.66 -2.78
C VAL A 24 6.14 -6.10 -2.45
N ILE A 25 6.83 -7.02 -3.10
CA ILE A 25 6.92 -8.42 -2.71
C ILE A 25 8.39 -8.79 -2.55
N ASN A 26 8.72 -9.42 -1.43
CA ASN A 26 10.01 -10.08 -1.22
C ASN A 26 9.79 -11.59 -1.33
N PHE A 27 10.68 -12.28 -2.02
CA PHE A 27 10.59 -13.72 -2.16
C PHE A 27 11.96 -14.33 -2.39
N LYS A 28 12.08 -15.61 -2.07
CA LYS A 28 13.22 -16.44 -2.44
C LYS A 28 12.76 -17.57 -3.34
N VAL A 29 13.59 -17.90 -4.32
CA VAL A 29 13.33 -19.02 -5.22
C VAL A 29 14.59 -19.85 -5.38
N ARG A 30 14.41 -21.17 -5.40
CA ARG A 30 15.42 -22.15 -5.78
C ARG A 30 14.89 -22.89 -7.00
N ALA A 31 15.45 -22.58 -8.17
CA ALA A 31 15.07 -23.15 -9.46
C ALA A 31 16.27 -23.06 -10.42
N ALA A 32 16.32 -23.92 -11.43
CA ALA A 32 17.40 -23.89 -12.42
C ALA A 32 17.28 -22.69 -13.39
N ASN A 33 16.05 -22.25 -13.67
CA ASN A 33 15.69 -21.24 -14.66
C ASN A 33 14.18 -20.91 -14.54
N ASP A 34 13.75 -19.88 -15.29
CA ASP A 34 12.36 -19.56 -15.62
C ASP A 34 11.44 -19.37 -14.39
N ALA A 35 11.85 -18.53 -13.44
CA ALA A 35 10.99 -18.08 -12.35
C ALA A 35 10.01 -17.01 -12.90
N HIS A 36 8.71 -17.29 -12.91
CA HIS A 36 7.68 -16.41 -13.45
C HIS A 36 6.81 -15.83 -12.35
N LEU A 37 6.59 -14.52 -12.42
CA LEU A 37 5.70 -13.79 -11.53
C LEU A 37 4.68 -13.01 -12.35
N ALA A 38 3.39 -13.20 -12.09
CA ALA A 38 2.29 -12.44 -12.68
C ALA A 38 1.79 -11.41 -11.67
N LEU A 39 1.73 -10.14 -12.06
CA LEU A 39 1.19 -9.03 -11.29
C LEU A 39 -0.21 -8.72 -11.80
N THR A 40 -1.23 -8.85 -10.94
CA THR A 40 -2.65 -8.76 -11.33
C THR A 40 -3.50 -8.04 -10.28
N SER A 41 -4.66 -7.53 -10.69
CA SER A 41 -5.63 -6.91 -9.77
C SER A 41 -6.48 -7.91 -8.99
N GLY A 42 -6.56 -9.16 -9.46
CA GLY A 42 -7.31 -10.24 -8.83
C GLY A 42 -6.54 -11.56 -8.77
N PRO A 43 -7.06 -12.58 -8.08
CA PRO A 43 -6.39 -13.87 -7.83
C PRO A 43 -6.40 -14.81 -9.05
N ALA A 44 -6.29 -14.25 -10.25
CA ALA A 44 -6.29 -14.97 -11.51
C ALA A 44 -5.56 -14.15 -12.58
N GLU A 45 -5.16 -14.81 -13.66
CA GLU A 45 -4.68 -14.12 -14.86
C GLU A 45 -5.78 -13.19 -15.40
N SER A 46 -5.44 -11.93 -15.62
CA SER A 46 -6.36 -10.89 -16.10
C SER A 46 -5.68 -9.94 -17.07
N GLU A 47 -6.43 -9.05 -17.70
CA GLU A 47 -5.87 -7.89 -18.37
C GLU A 47 -6.39 -6.61 -17.67
N PRO A 48 -5.53 -5.64 -17.34
CA PRO A 48 -4.07 -5.63 -17.54
C PRO A 48 -3.32 -6.61 -16.61
N MET A 49 -2.18 -7.14 -17.10
CA MET A 49 -1.25 -7.99 -16.35
C MET A 49 0.19 -7.75 -16.82
N LEU A 50 1.11 -7.70 -15.86
CA LEU A 50 2.54 -7.70 -16.11
C LEU A 50 3.12 -9.02 -15.64
N GLU A 51 4.00 -9.58 -16.45
CA GLU A 51 4.73 -10.81 -16.16
C GLU A 51 6.21 -10.48 -16.02
N VAL A 52 6.79 -10.83 -14.89
CA VAL A 52 8.23 -10.75 -14.64
C VAL A 52 8.81 -12.15 -14.76
N PHE A 53 9.79 -12.30 -15.64
CA PHE A 53 10.53 -13.53 -15.82
C PHE A 53 11.94 -13.30 -15.28
N ILE A 54 12.36 -14.07 -14.29
CA ILE A 54 13.71 -14.04 -13.74
C ILE A 54 14.42 -15.32 -14.18
N GLY A 55 15.63 -15.17 -14.73
CA GLY A 55 16.42 -16.31 -15.20
C GLY A 55 15.73 -17.11 -16.32
N GLY A 56 15.02 -16.42 -17.21
CA GLY A 56 14.44 -17.02 -18.40
C GLY A 56 15.50 -17.43 -19.44
N TRP A 57 15.05 -18.16 -20.48
CA TRP A 57 15.92 -18.65 -21.56
C TRP A 57 17.13 -19.42 -21.04
N LYS A 58 16.88 -20.44 -20.21
CA LYS A 58 17.93 -21.22 -19.54
C LYS A 58 18.83 -20.35 -18.64
N ASN A 59 18.21 -19.48 -17.85
CA ASN A 59 18.91 -18.65 -16.87
C ASN A 59 19.89 -17.65 -17.48
N THR A 60 19.57 -17.10 -18.65
CA THR A 60 20.45 -16.15 -19.36
C THR A 60 19.95 -14.71 -19.29
N LYS A 61 18.63 -14.49 -19.14
CA LYS A 61 18.05 -13.15 -19.11
C LYS A 61 16.78 -13.07 -18.29
N SER A 62 16.41 -11.85 -17.93
CA SER A 62 15.19 -11.53 -17.21
C SER A 62 14.41 -10.48 -18.00
N VAL A 63 13.09 -10.58 -18.02
CA VAL A 63 12.23 -9.69 -18.82
C VAL A 63 10.97 -9.29 -18.07
N ILE A 64 10.39 -8.15 -18.46
CA ILE A 64 9.02 -7.76 -18.11
C ILE A 64 8.20 -7.85 -19.39
N ARG A 65 7.05 -8.53 -19.35
CA ARG A 65 6.09 -8.65 -20.45
C ARG A 65 4.74 -8.11 -20.03
N LYS A 66 4.00 -7.55 -20.99
CA LYS A 66 2.63 -7.11 -20.77
C LYS A 66 1.63 -7.99 -21.49
N ASN A 67 0.56 -8.40 -20.79
CA ASN A 67 -0.58 -9.16 -21.30
C ASN A 67 -0.18 -10.36 -22.19
N ARG A 68 0.90 -11.08 -21.86
CA ARG A 68 1.44 -12.19 -22.68
C ARG A 68 1.76 -11.82 -24.14
N THR A 69 1.90 -10.54 -24.45
CA THR A 69 2.19 -10.05 -25.79
C THR A 69 3.68 -9.81 -26.02
N LYS A 70 4.13 -9.96 -27.27
CA LYS A 70 5.48 -9.60 -27.71
C LYS A 70 5.44 -8.28 -28.49
N PRO A 71 6.50 -7.46 -28.47
CA PRO A 71 7.78 -7.67 -27.77
C PRO A 71 7.67 -7.53 -26.24
N ASP A 72 8.67 -8.07 -25.51
CA ASP A 72 8.78 -7.80 -24.07
C ASP A 72 9.05 -6.30 -23.87
N VAL A 73 8.53 -5.72 -22.78
CA VAL A 73 8.60 -4.28 -22.51
C VAL A 73 9.91 -3.85 -21.84
N CYS A 74 10.60 -4.81 -21.21
CA CYS A 74 11.93 -4.63 -20.65
C CYS A 74 12.69 -5.96 -20.71
N GLU A 75 13.98 -5.94 -21.03
CA GLU A 75 14.84 -7.13 -21.14
C GLU A 75 16.27 -6.80 -20.68
N VAL A 76 16.83 -7.64 -19.82
CA VAL A 76 18.21 -7.50 -19.32
C VAL A 76 18.89 -8.87 -19.22
N GLU A 77 20.13 -8.95 -19.69
CA GLU A 77 20.98 -10.14 -19.51
C GLU A 77 21.29 -10.34 -18.02
N THR A 78 20.97 -11.52 -17.51
CA THR A 78 21.12 -11.90 -16.10
C THR A 78 21.57 -13.36 -16.02
N PRO A 79 22.78 -13.66 -16.56
CA PRO A 79 23.28 -15.02 -16.60
C PRO A 79 23.45 -15.58 -15.19
N ASP A 80 23.03 -16.82 -15.02
CA ASP A 80 23.15 -17.57 -13.78
C ASP A 80 22.48 -16.88 -12.58
N ILE A 81 21.44 -16.08 -12.78
CA ILE A 81 20.78 -15.34 -11.70
C ILE A 81 19.99 -16.24 -10.75
N LEU A 82 19.39 -17.32 -11.26
CA LEU A 82 18.78 -18.39 -10.47
C LEU A 82 19.76 -19.52 -10.16
N ASN A 83 19.45 -20.36 -9.17
CA ASN A 83 20.27 -21.50 -8.81
C ASN A 83 19.39 -22.67 -8.31
N PRO A 84 19.60 -23.90 -8.80
CA PRO A 84 18.81 -25.06 -8.37
C PRO A 84 19.24 -25.64 -7.01
N GLY A 85 20.45 -25.31 -6.53
CA GLY A 85 21.02 -25.81 -5.29
C GLY A 85 20.77 -24.93 -4.06
N GLU A 86 20.46 -23.64 -4.24
CA GLU A 86 20.29 -22.68 -3.16
C GLU A 86 19.11 -21.73 -3.40
N PHE A 87 18.53 -21.20 -2.33
CA PHE A 87 17.55 -20.13 -2.43
C PHE A 87 18.26 -18.81 -2.75
N ARG A 88 17.74 -18.10 -3.74
CA ARG A 88 18.14 -16.72 -4.04
C ARG A 88 16.96 -15.80 -3.85
N GLY A 89 17.20 -14.71 -3.11
CA GLY A 89 16.19 -13.72 -2.80
C GLY A 89 16.11 -12.61 -3.82
N PHE A 90 14.89 -12.12 -4.02
CA PHE A 90 14.54 -11.07 -4.95
C PHE A 90 13.44 -10.20 -4.35
N TRP A 91 13.34 -8.99 -4.88
CA TRP A 91 12.22 -8.10 -4.63
C TRP A 91 11.65 -7.60 -5.95
N ILE A 92 10.33 -7.45 -6.01
CA ILE A 92 9.65 -6.67 -7.04
C ILE A 92 8.93 -5.53 -6.33
N LYS A 93 9.14 -4.30 -6.80
CA LYS A 93 8.46 -3.09 -6.31
C LYS A 93 7.65 -2.47 -7.43
N TRP A 94 6.44 -2.05 -7.11
CA TRP A 94 5.57 -1.28 -8.00
C TRP A 94 5.18 0.01 -7.28
N MET A 95 5.78 1.11 -7.73
CA MET A 95 5.57 2.43 -7.14
C MET A 95 5.69 3.47 -8.25
N ASP A 96 4.83 4.49 -8.23
CA ASP A 96 4.80 5.57 -9.23
C ASP A 96 4.75 5.07 -10.68
N ASN A 97 3.93 4.05 -10.93
CA ASN A 97 3.82 3.39 -12.22
C ASN A 97 5.12 2.72 -12.70
N VAL A 98 6.17 2.64 -11.88
CA VAL A 98 7.41 1.97 -12.23
C VAL A 98 7.46 0.61 -11.55
N ILE A 99 7.62 -0.44 -12.35
CA ILE A 99 7.94 -1.78 -11.89
C ILE A 99 9.45 -1.93 -11.86
N THR A 100 10.01 -2.21 -10.70
CA THR A 100 11.44 -2.50 -10.54
C THR A 100 11.64 -3.88 -9.93
N VAL A 101 12.70 -4.56 -10.35
CA VAL A 101 13.07 -5.90 -9.87
C VAL A 101 14.53 -5.89 -9.47
N GLY A 102 14.84 -6.39 -8.28
CA GLY A 102 16.20 -6.47 -7.76
C GLY A 102 16.46 -7.71 -6.92
N MET A 103 17.70 -7.85 -6.46
CA MET A 103 18.14 -8.96 -5.64
C MET A 103 18.04 -8.62 -4.15
N GLU A 104 17.77 -9.61 -3.31
CA GLU A 104 17.82 -9.47 -1.85
C GLU A 104 19.18 -8.90 -1.42
N GLY A 105 19.15 -7.88 -0.56
CA GLY A 105 20.34 -7.16 -0.10
C GLY A 105 20.92 -6.14 -1.11
N ALA A 106 20.44 -6.11 -2.36
CA ALA A 106 20.82 -5.10 -3.34
C ALA A 106 19.80 -3.95 -3.37
N ALA A 107 20.28 -2.71 -3.26
CA ALA A 107 19.43 -1.52 -3.41
C ALA A 107 19.10 -1.22 -4.89
N ALA A 108 19.97 -1.65 -5.82
CA ALA A 108 19.80 -1.41 -7.25
C ALA A 108 18.89 -2.46 -7.90
N ALA A 109 17.96 -2.00 -8.73
CA ALA A 109 17.16 -2.86 -9.60
C ALA A 109 17.99 -3.32 -10.82
N PHE A 110 17.81 -4.56 -11.25
CA PHE A 110 18.32 -5.05 -12.54
C PHE A 110 17.27 -4.97 -13.66
N LEU A 111 15.97 -4.88 -13.34
CA LEU A 111 14.91 -4.50 -14.28
C LEU A 111 14.19 -3.26 -13.79
N SER A 112 13.84 -2.37 -14.72
CA SER A 112 13.00 -1.20 -14.47
C SER A 112 12.11 -0.95 -15.68
N TYR A 113 10.82 -0.73 -15.46
CA TYR A 113 9.85 -0.45 -16.50
C TYR A 113 8.81 0.55 -16.01
N GLU A 114 8.69 1.67 -16.72
CA GLU A 114 7.58 2.61 -16.55
C GLU A 114 6.34 2.03 -17.26
N ASN A 115 5.30 1.74 -16.48
CA ASN A 115 4.03 1.19 -16.92
C ASN A 115 3.02 2.33 -17.18
N PRO A 116 2.86 2.79 -18.43
CA PRO A 116 1.97 3.91 -18.74
C PRO A 116 0.49 3.60 -18.50
N ASP A 117 0.10 2.33 -18.54
CA ASP A 117 -1.26 1.88 -18.23
C ASP A 117 -1.29 1.30 -16.81
N ALA A 118 -1.20 2.19 -15.83
CA ALA A 118 -1.22 1.85 -14.42
C ALA A 118 -2.51 1.11 -14.03
N TYR A 119 -2.37 0.14 -13.13
CA TYR A 119 -3.48 -0.60 -12.55
C TYR A 119 -3.08 -1.10 -11.17
N ASP A 120 -4.07 -1.37 -10.33
CA ASP A 120 -3.84 -1.87 -8.98
C ASP A 120 -3.30 -3.31 -9.03
N ILE A 121 -2.11 -3.52 -8.47
CA ILE A 121 -1.52 -4.84 -8.30
C ILE A 121 -1.81 -5.29 -6.88
N ASN A 122 -2.80 -6.16 -6.74
CA ASN A 122 -3.29 -6.69 -5.46
C ASN A 122 -2.91 -8.16 -5.26
N TYR A 123 -2.51 -8.85 -6.34
CA TYR A 123 -2.14 -10.24 -6.31
C TYR A 123 -0.86 -10.48 -7.10
N VAL A 124 -0.05 -11.42 -6.58
CA VAL A 124 1.10 -11.97 -7.31
C VAL A 124 0.88 -13.46 -7.51
N GLY A 125 0.87 -13.88 -8.77
CA GLY A 125 0.93 -15.27 -9.18
C GLY A 125 2.38 -15.72 -9.32
N VAL A 126 2.77 -16.86 -8.75
CA VAL A 126 4.11 -17.44 -8.97
C VAL A 126 4.01 -18.81 -9.64
N CYS A 127 4.92 -19.08 -10.58
CA CYS A 127 5.15 -20.41 -11.16
C CYS A 127 6.58 -20.54 -11.69
N THR A 128 7.01 -21.75 -11.99
CA THR A 128 8.18 -21.99 -12.84
C THR A 128 7.73 -22.32 -14.26
N GLY A 129 8.40 -21.73 -15.24
CA GLY A 129 8.12 -21.97 -16.66
C GLY A 129 8.50 -23.37 -17.13
N TRP A 130 8.23 -23.66 -18.40
CA TRP A 130 8.52 -24.96 -19.01
C TRP A 130 10.01 -25.31 -18.97
N GLY A 131 10.31 -26.54 -18.55
CA GLY A 131 11.65 -27.08 -18.34
C GLY A 131 12.23 -26.80 -16.95
N ALA A 132 11.45 -26.26 -16.01
CA ALA A 132 11.91 -25.92 -14.67
C ALA A 132 10.86 -26.25 -13.60
N SER A 133 11.32 -26.78 -12.46
CA SER A 133 10.56 -26.82 -11.20
C SER A 133 11.24 -25.93 -10.18
N GLY A 134 10.48 -25.38 -9.23
CA GLY A 134 11.03 -24.47 -8.24
C GLY A 134 10.40 -24.62 -6.86
N THR A 135 11.19 -24.37 -5.84
CA THR A 135 10.68 -24.13 -4.47
C THR A 135 10.77 -22.64 -4.19
N TRP A 136 9.70 -22.07 -3.66
CA TRP A 136 9.58 -20.64 -3.36
C TRP A 136 9.31 -20.41 -1.89
N ILE A 137 9.84 -19.31 -1.39
CA ILE A 137 9.53 -18.73 -0.08
C ILE A 137 9.00 -17.33 -0.37
N ILE A 138 7.70 -17.12 -0.23
CA ILE A 138 7.11 -15.80 -0.32
C ILE A 138 7.13 -15.21 1.09
N GLU A 139 7.81 -14.10 1.24
CA GLU A 139 7.89 -13.39 2.51
C GLU A 139 6.65 -12.51 2.60
N GLN A 140 5.66 -12.97 3.37
CA GLN A 140 4.58 -12.08 3.76
C GLN A 140 5.18 -11.04 4.69
N ASN A 141 5.16 -9.78 4.25
CA ASN A 141 5.40 -8.67 5.15
C ASN A 141 4.28 -8.72 6.21
N GLU A 142 4.55 -9.34 7.38
CA GLU A 142 3.93 -8.83 8.61
C GLU A 142 4.35 -7.35 8.72
N PRO A 143 3.50 -6.44 9.22
CA PRO A 143 3.96 -5.12 9.61
C PRO A 143 5.00 -5.29 10.72
N GLU A 144 6.28 -5.35 10.35
CA GLU A 144 7.37 -5.42 11.33
C GLU A 144 7.47 -4.05 12.05
N PRO A 145 7.63 -4.05 13.39
CA PRO A 145 7.69 -2.82 14.18
C PRO A 145 8.98 -2.05 13.92
N SER A 146 8.81 -0.77 13.56
CA SER A 146 9.71 0.37 13.75
C SER A 146 11.22 0.11 13.94
N ALA A 147 12.01 0.41 12.90
CA ALA A 147 13.34 1.00 13.07
C ALA A 147 13.61 2.02 11.93
N PRO A 148 14.13 3.23 12.24
CA PRO A 148 14.18 4.33 11.29
C PRO A 148 15.42 4.23 10.42
N ILE A 149 15.27 4.41 9.10
CA ILE A 149 16.39 4.83 8.26
C ILE A 149 15.97 6.04 7.44
N ALA A 150 16.44 7.18 7.95
CA ALA A 150 16.92 8.36 7.25
C ALA A 150 16.54 8.52 5.77
N ALA A 151 15.72 9.54 5.53
CA ALA A 151 15.83 10.48 4.41
C ALA A 151 16.27 9.91 3.05
N ALA A 152 15.30 9.47 2.26
CA ALA A 152 15.39 9.54 0.81
C ALA A 152 14.18 10.30 0.29
N LEU A 153 14.42 11.55 -0.07
CA LEU A 153 13.54 12.41 -0.84
C LEU A 153 13.18 11.73 -2.17
N VAL A 154 11.93 11.30 -2.33
CA VAL A 154 11.32 11.14 -3.66
C VAL A 154 9.87 11.59 -3.55
N SER A 155 9.53 12.63 -4.28
CA SER A 155 8.16 13.09 -4.48
C SER A 155 7.42 12.10 -5.38
N SER A 156 6.80 11.08 -4.80
CA SER A 156 5.71 10.34 -5.43
C SER A 156 4.44 11.18 -5.30
N ASN A 157 3.74 11.53 -6.38
CA ASN A 157 2.44 12.24 -6.30
C ASN A 157 1.27 11.29 -5.91
N ALA A 158 1.56 10.18 -5.26
CA ALA A 158 0.59 9.16 -4.87
C ALA A 158 0.43 9.16 -3.35
N ALA A 159 -0.80 9.36 -2.89
CA ALA A 159 -1.15 9.37 -1.48
C ALA A 159 -0.70 8.07 -0.78
N CYS A 160 0.06 8.19 0.31
CA CYS A 160 0.55 7.06 1.10
C CYS A 160 0.30 7.27 2.60
N TRP A 161 0.14 6.17 3.34
CA TRP A 161 0.04 6.20 4.80
C TRP A 161 1.40 5.87 5.40
N ILE A 162 2.01 6.86 6.07
CA ILE A 162 3.35 6.73 6.66
C ILE A 162 3.21 6.53 8.17
N PRO A 163 3.68 5.42 8.73
CA PRO A 163 3.73 5.22 10.18
C PRO A 163 4.53 6.32 10.87
N ALA A 164 4.00 6.83 11.97
CA ALA A 164 4.60 7.87 12.78
C ALA A 164 4.18 7.73 14.25
N ALA A 165 4.87 8.42 15.14
CA ALA A 165 4.58 8.36 16.56
C ALA A 165 4.92 9.65 17.29
N ASN A 166 4.34 9.84 18.48
CA ASN A 166 4.74 10.86 19.44
C ASN A 166 4.79 12.30 18.89
N GLY A 167 3.89 12.65 17.97
CA GLY A 167 3.83 13.97 17.33
C GLY A 167 4.68 14.12 16.09
N GLU A 168 5.39 13.07 15.64
CA GLU A 168 6.12 13.09 14.38
C GLU A 168 5.17 13.33 13.20
N ILE A 169 5.55 14.27 12.35
CA ILE A 169 4.89 14.58 11.08
C ILE A 169 5.87 14.24 9.96
N PRO A 170 5.57 13.23 9.11
CA PRO A 170 6.41 12.92 7.97
C PRO A 170 6.39 14.05 6.92
N PRO A 171 7.41 14.13 6.04
CA PRO A 171 7.40 15.06 4.92
C PRO A 171 6.15 14.90 4.05
N ASN A 172 5.73 16.00 3.41
CA ASN A 172 4.57 16.04 2.51
C ASN A 172 3.24 15.54 3.13
N ALA A 173 3.13 15.58 4.46
CA ALA A 173 1.88 15.27 5.15
C ALA A 173 0.74 16.19 4.69
N VAL A 174 -0.43 15.59 4.47
CA VAL A 174 -1.61 16.28 3.98
C VAL A 174 -2.26 17.04 5.13
N VAL A 175 -2.35 18.36 4.98
CA VAL A 175 -3.06 19.23 5.92
C VAL A 175 -4.56 19.03 5.71
N GLY A 176 -5.22 18.50 6.74
CA GLY A 176 -6.65 18.27 6.78
C GLY A 176 -7.45 19.47 7.28
N GLY A 177 -6.82 20.31 8.10
CA GLY A 177 -7.44 21.45 8.74
C GLY A 177 -6.45 22.27 9.57
N SER A 178 -6.97 23.07 10.50
CA SER A 178 -6.14 23.89 11.38
C SER A 178 -6.86 24.31 12.66
N ASP A 179 -6.09 24.46 13.73
CA ASP A 179 -6.50 24.97 15.04
C ASP A 179 -5.34 25.76 15.68
N GLY A 180 -5.10 26.98 15.18
CA GLY A 180 -3.92 27.77 15.58
C GLY A 180 -2.57 27.23 15.09
N GLU A 181 -2.49 25.93 14.78
CA GLU A 181 -1.45 25.24 14.01
C GLU A 181 -2.08 24.35 12.92
N ASP A 182 -1.24 23.84 12.02
CA ASP A 182 -1.68 22.89 10.99
C ASP A 182 -2.09 21.55 11.60
N MET A 183 -3.22 21.04 11.16
CA MET A 183 -3.77 19.75 11.57
C MET A 183 -3.66 18.76 10.41
N TYR A 184 -3.01 17.63 10.64
CA TYR A 184 -2.73 16.63 9.62
C TYR A 184 -3.73 15.48 9.67
N ILE A 185 -3.98 14.89 8.50
CA ILE A 185 -4.80 13.69 8.38
C ILE A 185 -4.00 12.50 8.89
N ALA A 186 -4.52 11.83 9.92
CA ALA A 186 -3.94 10.62 10.44
C ALA A 186 -5.00 9.50 10.53
N ARG A 187 -4.55 8.27 10.73
CA ARG A 187 -5.41 7.15 11.13
C ARG A 187 -4.71 6.32 12.19
N ALA A 188 -5.47 5.66 13.04
CA ALA A 188 -4.91 4.82 14.08
C ALA A 188 -5.81 3.63 14.42
N GLN A 189 -5.20 2.55 14.92
CA GLN A 189 -5.93 1.38 15.38
C GLN A 189 -6.59 1.65 16.75
N HIS A 190 -7.87 1.32 16.87
CA HIS A 190 -8.64 1.43 18.11
C HIS A 190 -9.76 0.38 18.12
N GLU A 191 -9.80 -0.47 19.15
CA GLU A 191 -10.87 -1.48 19.35
C GLU A 191 -11.19 -2.34 18.11
N GLY A 192 -10.16 -2.74 17.36
CA GLY A 192 -10.31 -3.57 16.16
C GLY A 192 -10.57 -2.79 14.86
N ALA A 193 -10.82 -1.48 14.94
CA ALA A 193 -11.00 -0.59 13.81
C ALA A 193 -9.70 0.16 13.44
N ILE A 194 -9.57 0.57 12.18
CA ILE A 194 -8.60 1.57 11.72
C ILE A 194 -9.38 2.87 11.48
N ILE A 195 -9.13 3.89 12.28
CA ILE A 195 -10.01 5.06 12.35
C ILE A 195 -9.28 6.32 11.88
N PRO A 196 -9.78 7.02 10.85
CA PRO A 196 -9.29 8.34 10.47
C PRO A 196 -9.54 9.39 11.55
N GLY A 197 -8.60 10.31 11.71
CA GLY A 197 -8.61 11.32 12.76
C GLY A 197 -7.60 12.43 12.50
N LYS A 198 -7.33 13.20 13.55
CA LYS A 198 -6.47 14.40 13.50
C LYS A 198 -5.14 14.19 14.20
N LEU A 199 -4.09 14.79 13.66
CA LEU A 199 -2.78 14.90 14.31
C LEU A 199 -2.39 16.37 14.44
N LEU A 200 -1.99 16.75 15.66
CA LEU A 200 -1.33 18.03 15.95
C LEU A 200 0.06 17.71 16.52
N ALA A 201 1.11 18.26 15.92
CA ALA A 201 2.48 17.99 16.36
C ALA A 201 2.71 18.39 17.82
N SER A 202 2.17 19.55 18.22
CA SER A 202 2.38 20.08 19.57
C SER A 202 1.79 19.21 20.68
N HIS A 203 0.79 18.37 20.36
CA HIS A 203 0.14 17.48 21.32
C HIS A 203 0.86 16.13 21.49
N GLY A 204 1.76 15.76 20.56
CA GLY A 204 2.47 14.49 20.62
C GLY A 204 1.60 13.25 20.35
N ALA A 205 0.38 13.42 19.84
CA ALA A 205 -0.55 12.30 19.60
C ALA A 205 -1.53 12.61 18.46
N ALA A 206 -1.97 11.55 17.77
CA ALA A 206 -3.16 11.58 16.95
C ALA A 206 -4.41 11.34 17.80
N TYR A 207 -5.56 11.83 17.36
CA TYR A 207 -6.83 11.68 18.04
C TYR A 207 -7.85 11.06 17.09
N VAL A 208 -8.51 10.00 17.54
CA VAL A 208 -9.55 9.30 16.77
C VAL A 208 -10.88 9.30 17.53
N ALA A 209 -11.97 9.48 16.80
CA ALA A 209 -13.32 9.49 17.35
C ALA A 209 -13.86 8.05 17.43
N TRP A 210 -14.16 7.57 18.64
CA TRP A 210 -14.77 6.25 18.82
C TRP A 210 -15.49 6.14 20.18
N GLY A 211 -16.65 5.49 20.19
CA GLY A 211 -17.38 5.15 21.41
C GLY A 211 -17.86 6.37 22.22
N GLY A 212 -18.14 7.50 21.57
CA GLY A 212 -18.53 8.75 22.23
C GLY A 212 -17.34 9.57 22.78
N ALA A 213 -16.10 9.13 22.58
CA ALA A 213 -14.90 9.77 23.12
C ALA A 213 -13.88 10.16 22.03
N GLU A 214 -13.07 11.16 22.36
CA GLU A 214 -11.83 11.47 21.65
C GLU A 214 -10.69 10.63 22.26
N ASN A 215 -10.08 9.78 21.45
CA ASN A 215 -9.10 8.80 21.92
C ASN A 215 -7.69 9.18 21.44
N PRO A 216 -6.76 9.55 22.34
CA PRO A 216 -5.39 9.84 21.96
C PRO A 216 -4.62 8.57 21.59
N LYS A 217 -3.75 8.69 20.60
CA LYS A 217 -2.94 7.62 20.03
C LYS A 217 -1.52 8.13 19.81
N THR A 218 -0.57 7.51 20.48
CA THR A 218 0.86 7.82 20.35
C THR A 218 1.49 7.15 19.14
N GLU A 219 0.84 6.14 18.57
CA GLU A 219 1.23 5.43 17.35
C GLU A 219 0.09 5.53 16.34
N TYR A 220 0.41 5.92 15.12
CA TYR A 220 -0.55 6.23 14.07
C TYR A 220 0.12 6.21 12.70
N GLU A 221 -0.67 6.35 11.64
CA GLU A 221 -0.17 6.61 10.29
C GLU A 221 -0.66 7.99 9.83
N VAL A 222 0.18 8.72 9.10
CA VAL A 222 -0.14 10.04 8.55
C VAL A 222 -0.29 9.92 7.04
N LEU A 223 -1.33 10.56 6.49
CA LEU A 223 -1.51 10.64 5.06
C LEU A 223 -0.48 11.62 4.47
N CYS A 224 0.34 11.15 3.56
CA CYS A 224 1.39 11.91 2.88
C CYS A 224 1.20 11.86 1.37
N ASP A 225 1.71 12.87 0.67
CA ASP A 225 1.70 12.96 -0.79
C ASP A 225 0.31 12.87 -1.44
N GLY A 226 -0.75 13.13 -0.67
CA GLY A 226 -2.12 13.19 -1.16
C GLY A 226 -2.41 14.51 -1.89
N ASN A 227 -2.81 14.41 -3.15
CA ASN A 227 -3.23 15.53 -4.00
C ASN A 227 -4.74 15.73 -4.04
N GLY A 228 -5.48 15.05 -3.16
CA GLY A 228 -6.94 15.13 -3.07
C GLY A 228 -7.45 16.47 -2.54
N THR A 229 -8.76 16.67 -2.69
CA THR A 229 -9.46 17.87 -2.23
C THR A 229 -10.62 17.50 -1.33
N PHE A 230 -11.04 18.46 -0.50
CA PHE A 230 -12.25 18.32 0.30
C PHE A 230 -13.44 18.87 -0.47
N VAL A 231 -14.51 18.08 -0.58
CA VAL A 231 -15.73 18.43 -1.29
C VAL A 231 -16.91 18.41 -0.31
N PRO A 232 -17.76 19.45 -0.28
CA PRO A 232 -18.94 19.48 0.58
C PRO A 232 -19.92 18.34 0.23
N THR A 233 -20.40 17.65 1.26
CA THR A 233 -21.42 16.60 1.19
C THR A 233 -22.25 16.59 2.47
N SER A 234 -23.25 15.71 2.56
CA SER A 234 -24.01 15.51 3.78
C SER A 234 -24.60 14.10 3.87
N GLY A 235 -25.00 13.69 5.07
CA GLY A 235 -25.59 12.39 5.30
C GLY A 235 -24.61 11.24 5.00
N GLY A 236 -25.11 10.19 4.36
CA GLY A 236 -24.32 9.04 3.90
C GLY A 236 -23.86 9.14 2.43
N GLU A 237 -23.87 10.34 1.84
CA GLU A 237 -23.46 10.54 0.46
C GLU A 237 -21.93 10.50 0.35
N ILE A 238 -21.42 9.42 -0.26
CA ILE A 238 -20.00 9.19 -0.50
C ILE A 238 -19.72 9.41 -2.00
N PRO A 239 -18.96 10.45 -2.39
CA PRO A 239 -18.57 10.67 -3.77
C PRO A 239 -17.81 9.45 -4.34
N PRO A 240 -17.97 9.12 -5.64
CA PRO A 240 -17.33 7.95 -6.24
C PRO A 240 -15.80 7.92 -6.17
N ASN A 241 -15.17 9.09 -6.01
CA ASN A 241 -13.73 9.28 -5.90
C ASN A 241 -13.26 9.48 -4.44
N ALA A 242 -14.12 9.25 -3.44
CA ALA A 242 -13.71 9.18 -2.05
C ALA A 242 -12.91 7.89 -1.83
N ILE A 243 -11.72 8.01 -1.23
CA ILE A 243 -10.85 6.87 -0.96
C ILE A 243 -11.10 6.38 0.47
N PRO A 244 -11.34 5.07 0.68
CA PRO A 244 -11.36 4.49 2.03
C PRO A 244 -10.05 4.76 2.77
N ALA A 245 -10.16 5.31 3.97
CA ALA A 245 -9.04 5.70 4.80
C ALA A 245 -8.91 4.85 6.07
N GLY A 246 -9.90 4.00 6.32
CA GLY A 246 -9.95 3.12 7.47
C GLY A 246 -11.08 2.11 7.34
N GLU A 247 -11.30 1.35 8.40
CA GLU A 247 -12.29 0.28 8.47
C GLU A 247 -12.83 0.21 9.91
N SER A 248 -14.14 0.07 10.08
CA SER A 248 -14.76 -0.13 11.39
C SER A 248 -14.49 -1.54 11.93
N GLU A 249 -14.86 -1.78 13.18
CA GLU A 249 -14.78 -3.09 13.83
C GLU A 249 -15.57 -4.21 13.10
N ASP A 250 -16.58 -3.82 12.32
CA ASP A 250 -17.45 -4.73 11.55
C ASP A 250 -17.04 -4.85 10.07
N GLY A 251 -15.93 -4.23 9.67
CA GLY A 251 -15.45 -4.23 8.28
C GLY A 251 -16.05 -3.15 7.39
N GLU A 252 -16.76 -2.15 7.94
CA GLU A 252 -17.32 -1.05 7.16
C GLU A 252 -16.21 -0.07 6.76
N PRO A 253 -16.05 0.30 5.48
CA PRO A 253 -15.11 1.32 5.07
C PRO A 253 -15.39 2.67 5.73
N LEU A 254 -14.35 3.29 6.27
CA LEU A 254 -14.38 4.65 6.84
C LEU A 254 -13.64 5.60 5.90
N PHE A 255 -14.16 6.82 5.75
CA PHE A 255 -13.57 7.85 4.90
C PHE A 255 -13.09 9.05 5.72
N ILE A 256 -12.26 9.91 5.13
CA ILE A 256 -11.81 11.14 5.78
C ILE A 256 -12.86 12.23 5.55
N GLY A 257 -13.41 12.75 6.63
CA GLY A 257 -14.24 13.94 6.62
C GLY A 257 -13.56 15.07 7.38
N ARG A 258 -14.03 16.30 7.17
CA ARG A 258 -13.71 17.44 8.02
C ARG A 258 -14.90 18.34 8.22
N VAL A 259 -14.88 19.06 9.34
CA VAL A 259 -15.95 19.96 9.77
C VAL A 259 -15.34 21.25 10.31
N ALA A 260 -15.97 22.39 9.99
CA ALA A 260 -15.70 23.64 10.68
C ALA A 260 -16.44 23.64 12.03
N HIS A 261 -15.70 23.61 13.14
CA HIS A 261 -16.28 23.56 14.49
C HIS A 261 -15.51 24.48 15.46
N GLU A 262 -16.24 25.34 16.17
CA GLU A 262 -15.69 26.30 17.15
C GLU A 262 -14.47 27.12 16.67
N GLY A 263 -14.49 27.53 15.39
CA GLY A 263 -13.42 28.33 14.79
C GLY A 263 -12.22 27.52 14.28
N THR A 264 -12.28 26.20 14.41
CA THR A 264 -11.29 25.24 13.89
C THR A 264 -11.82 24.55 12.65
N MET A 265 -10.92 24.10 11.78
CA MET A 265 -11.24 23.11 10.75
C MET A 265 -10.63 21.79 11.18
N THR A 266 -11.44 20.77 11.46
CA THR A 266 -10.96 19.52 12.06
C THR A 266 -11.41 18.29 11.29
N VAL A 267 -10.49 17.33 11.16
CA VAL A 267 -10.71 16.07 10.45
C VAL A 267 -11.21 14.97 11.37
N GLY A 268 -11.87 13.97 10.79
CA GLY A 268 -12.42 12.82 11.49
C GLY A 268 -12.83 11.71 10.53
N LYS A 269 -13.65 10.78 11.02
CA LYS A 269 -14.15 9.63 10.26
C LYS A 269 -15.54 9.92 9.70
N VAL A 270 -15.76 9.61 8.43
CA VAL A 270 -17.11 9.50 7.84
C VAL A 270 -17.50 8.04 7.86
N GLN A 271 -18.66 7.77 8.46
CA GLN A 271 -19.24 6.43 8.49
C GLN A 271 -20.56 6.47 7.71
N GLN A 272 -20.56 5.84 6.55
CA GLN A 272 -21.65 5.95 5.59
C GLN A 272 -22.97 5.44 6.17
N SER A 273 -22.94 4.30 6.86
CA SER A 273 -24.12 3.67 7.46
C SER A 273 -24.79 4.54 8.53
N HIS A 274 -24.01 5.39 9.21
CA HIS A 274 -24.51 6.33 10.23
C HIS A 274 -24.93 7.68 9.63
N GLY A 275 -24.47 7.97 8.42
CA GLY A 275 -24.80 9.20 7.70
C GLY A 275 -24.21 10.46 8.33
N VAL A 276 -23.05 10.36 8.98
CA VAL A 276 -22.40 11.48 9.66
C VAL A 276 -20.87 11.42 9.56
N CYS A 277 -20.24 12.58 9.67
CA CYS A 277 -18.83 12.72 10.00
C CYS A 277 -18.68 12.85 11.52
N TYR A 278 -17.87 12.00 12.13
CA TYR A 278 -17.47 12.07 13.53
C TYR A 278 -16.11 12.73 13.66
N ILE A 279 -16.03 13.83 14.39
CA ILE A 279 -14.75 14.48 14.74
C ILE A 279 -14.41 14.23 16.21
N PRO A 280 -13.13 13.99 16.53
CA PRO A 280 -12.66 14.05 17.91
C PRO A 280 -12.45 15.51 18.30
N TYR A 281 -13.14 16.01 19.32
CA TYR A 281 -13.00 17.39 19.79
C TYR A 281 -13.38 17.53 21.27
N GLY A 282 -12.57 18.25 22.05
CA GLY A 282 -12.86 18.54 23.46
C GLY A 282 -13.02 17.31 24.35
N GLY A 283 -12.36 16.20 24.03
CA GLY A 283 -12.51 14.93 24.75
C GLY A 283 -13.69 14.07 24.29
N GLN A 284 -14.47 14.50 23.29
CA GLN A 284 -15.69 13.84 22.83
C GLN A 284 -15.62 13.43 21.35
N GLU A 285 -16.38 12.41 20.99
CA GLU A 285 -16.75 12.13 19.60
C GLU A 285 -18.02 12.92 19.27
N MET A 286 -17.92 13.83 18.31
CA MET A 286 -19.02 14.72 17.91
C MET A 286 -19.47 14.40 16.48
N ALA A 287 -20.78 14.23 16.28
CA ALA A 287 -21.37 13.84 15.00
C ALA A 287 -21.93 15.03 14.22
N PHE A 288 -21.64 15.10 12.92
CA PHE A 288 -22.10 16.15 12.01
C PHE A 288 -22.68 15.56 10.74
N ALA A 289 -23.90 15.97 10.40
CA ALA A 289 -24.57 15.52 9.17
C ALA A 289 -24.07 16.26 7.92
N ASP A 290 -23.60 17.50 8.07
CA ASP A 290 -23.00 18.30 6.99
C ASP A 290 -21.48 18.37 7.20
N TYR A 291 -20.70 18.03 6.18
CA TYR A 291 -19.25 17.94 6.28
C TYR A 291 -18.60 18.06 4.88
N GLU A 292 -17.28 18.18 4.84
CA GLU A 292 -16.53 17.99 3.59
C GLU A 292 -15.82 16.65 3.62
N ILE A 293 -15.83 15.90 2.51
CA ILE A 293 -15.17 14.60 2.38
C ILE A 293 -13.94 14.71 1.48
N TYR A 294 -12.87 14.02 1.85
CA TYR A 294 -11.64 13.97 1.07
C TYR A 294 -11.81 13.04 -0.13
N VAL A 295 -11.50 13.54 -1.32
CA VAL A 295 -11.60 12.79 -2.58
C VAL A 295 -10.32 12.93 -3.39
N SER A 296 -9.96 11.89 -4.16
CA SER A 296 -8.87 12.00 -5.12
C SER A 296 -9.25 12.86 -6.32
N GLN A 297 -8.26 13.53 -6.91
CA GLN A 297 -8.41 14.24 -8.17
C GLN A 297 -8.42 13.30 -9.38
#